data_AF-A0A662HSF7-F1
#
_entry.id   AF-A0A662HSF7-F1
#
_cell.length_a   1.000
_cell.length_b   1.000
_cell.length_c   1.000
_cell.angle_alpha   90.00
_cell.angle_beta   90.00
_cell.angle_gamma   90.00
#
_symmetry.space_group_name_H-M   'P 1'
#
loop_
_entity.id
_entity.type
_entity.pdbx_description
1 polymer ?
#
loop_
_entity_poly.entity_id
_entity_poly.type
_entity_poly.pdbx_seq_one_letter_code
_entity_poly.pdbx_strand_id
1 'polypeptide(L)'
;GWCQTVIEAAACKTPAIAYNVPGLRDSVRNMETGMLVEPGNIEELAKAITWLLIDEALRGKLGESAYRYAQQFSWDKVVESFLKTIEGAMHE
;
A
#
# COMPACT_ATOMS: atom_id res chain seq x y z
N GLY A 1 6.42 8.47 0.58
CA GLY A 1 6.63 7.94 1.95
C GLY A 1 5.79 6.70 2.09
N TRP A 2 6.24 5.67 2.79
CA TRP A 2 5.74 4.31 2.53
C TRP A 2 4.65 3.81 3.48
N CYS A 3 4.26 4.60 4.49
CA CYS A 3 3.31 4.24 5.55
C CYS A 3 3.23 2.72 5.82
N GLN A 4 4.16 2.19 6.62
CA GLN A 4 4.31 0.74 6.85
C GLN A 4 2.98 0.05 7.18
N THR A 5 2.14 0.69 7.98
CA THR A 5 0.81 0.20 8.35
C THR A 5 -0.10 -0.11 7.15
N VAL A 6 0.01 0.63 6.04
CA VAL A 6 -0.74 0.35 4.81
C VAL A 6 -0.27 -0.94 4.15
N ILE A 7 1.05 -1.16 4.11
CA ILE A 7 1.62 -2.38 3.54
C ILE A 7 1.32 -3.59 4.43
N GLU A 8 1.32 -3.43 5.76
CA GLU A 8 0.89 -4.47 6.71
C GLU A 8 -0.59 -4.83 6.53
N ALA A 9 -1.46 -3.82 6.39
CA ALA A 9 -2.88 -4.07 6.09
C ALA A 9 -3.05 -4.82 4.76
N ALA A 10 -2.31 -4.42 3.73
CA ALA A 10 -2.29 -5.09 2.43
C ALA A 10 -1.82 -6.55 2.55
N ALA A 11 -0.78 -6.84 3.37
CA ALA A 11 -0.32 -8.20 3.66
C ALA A 11 -1.40 -9.06 4.35
N CYS A 12 -2.34 -8.44 5.06
CA CYS A 12 -3.53 -9.07 5.63
C CYS A 12 -4.74 -9.09 4.68
N LYS A 13 -4.53 -8.92 3.36
CA LYS A 13 -5.58 -8.84 2.34
C LYS A 13 -6.60 -7.71 2.58
N THR A 14 -6.21 -6.66 3.31
CA THR A 14 -7.09 -5.55 3.65
C THR A 14 -6.72 -4.34 2.78
N PRO A 15 -7.58 -3.95 1.80
CA PRO A 15 -7.31 -2.77 0.99
C PRO A 15 -7.46 -1.49 1.83
N ALA A 16 -6.61 -0.50 1.57
CA ALA A 16 -6.65 0.79 2.26
C ALA A 16 -7.42 1.84 1.46
N ILE A 17 -8.12 2.73 2.16
CA ILE A 17 -8.60 4.01 1.63
C ILE A 17 -7.75 5.10 2.28
N ALA A 18 -7.14 5.94 1.45
CA ALA A 18 -6.14 6.90 1.87
C ALA A 18 -6.29 8.23 1.13
N TYR A 19 -5.78 9.32 1.70
CA TYR A 19 -5.66 10.57 0.96
C TYR A 19 -4.58 10.47 -0.11
N ASN A 20 -4.81 11.15 -1.24
CA ASN A 20 -3.89 11.21 -2.37
C ASN A 20 -2.69 12.13 -2.09
N VAL A 21 -1.87 11.79 -1.09
CA VAL A 21 -0.67 12.54 -0.67
C VAL A 21 0.63 11.76 -0.94
N PRO A 22 1.79 12.44 -1.07
CA PRO A 22 3.07 11.77 -1.32
C PRO A 22 3.43 10.65 -0.33
N GLY A 23 2.92 10.70 0.90
CA GLY A 23 3.13 9.68 1.93
C GLY A 23 2.30 8.40 1.78
N LEU A 24 1.38 8.33 0.81
CA LEU A 24 0.45 7.20 0.64
C LEU A 24 0.37 6.71 -0.82
N ARG A 25 0.71 7.55 -1.80
CA ARG A 25 0.75 7.19 -3.23
C ARG A 25 1.71 6.04 -3.55
N ASP A 26 2.77 5.89 -2.76
CA ASP A 26 3.73 4.79 -2.93
C ASP A 26 3.19 3.45 -2.42
N SER A 27 2.24 3.47 -1.48
CA SER A 27 1.72 2.27 -0.81
C SER A 27 0.33 1.85 -1.31
N VAL A 28 -0.46 2.80 -1.81
CA VAL A 28 -1.80 2.59 -2.35
C VAL A 28 -1.83 2.97 -3.83
N ARG A 29 -2.10 1.98 -4.68
CA ARG A 29 -2.36 2.18 -6.10
C ARG A 29 -3.86 2.31 -6.31
N ASN A 30 -4.29 3.50 -6.71
CA ASN A 30 -5.71 3.84 -6.79
C ASN A 30 -6.47 2.86 -7.69
N MET A 31 -7.58 2.31 -7.18
CA MET A 31 -8.44 1.30 -7.83
C MET A 31 -7.74 -0.02 -8.20
N GLU A 32 -6.51 -0.24 -7.71
CA GLU A 32 -5.76 -1.48 -7.88
C GLU A 32 -5.55 -2.20 -6.55
N THR A 33 -4.93 -1.54 -5.56
CA THR A 33 -4.62 -2.11 -4.23
C THR A 33 -5.42 -1.44 -3.11
N GLY A 34 -6.20 -0.42 -3.46
CA GLY A 34 -6.99 0.39 -2.54
C GLY A 34 -7.57 1.59 -3.27
N MET A 35 -7.98 2.61 -2.53
CA MET A 35 -8.55 3.83 -3.11
C MET A 35 -7.83 5.06 -2.58
N LEU A 36 -7.56 6.01 -3.46
CA LEU A 36 -7.03 7.32 -3.12
C LEU A 36 -8.13 8.37 -3.32
N VAL A 37 -8.34 9.21 -2.31
CA VAL A 37 -9.32 10.30 -2.32
C VAL A 37 -8.64 11.66 -2.13
N GLU A 38 -9.30 12.75 -2.51
CA GLU A 38 -8.70 14.09 -2.41
C GLU A 38 -8.45 14.49 -0.94
N PRO A 39 -7.26 15.03 -0.59
CA PRO A 39 -6.97 15.48 0.76
C PRO A 39 -7.98 16.51 1.28
N GLY A 40 -8.56 16.25 2.45
CA GLY A 40 -9.57 17.13 3.06
C GLY A 40 -10.99 16.95 2.50
N ASN A 41 -11.19 16.13 1.46
CA ASN A 41 -12.51 15.82 0.93
C ASN A 41 -13.18 14.69 1.74
N ILE A 42 -13.81 15.08 2.85
CA ILE A 42 -14.46 14.14 3.78
C ILE A 42 -15.62 13.39 3.10
N GLU A 43 -16.35 14.05 2.20
CA GLU A 43 -17.46 13.42 1.49
C GLU A 43 -17.01 12.29 0.57
N GLU A 44 -15.90 12.51 -0.15
CA GLU A 44 -15.31 11.48 -1.01
C GLU A 44 -14.75 10.32 -0.19
N LEU A 45 -14.09 10.60 0.94
CA LEU A 45 -13.63 9.57 1.86
C LEU A 45 -14.81 8.71 2.37
N ALA A 46 -15.89 9.34 2.82
CA ALA A 46 -17.09 8.64 3.30
C ALA A 46 -17.74 7.79 2.19
N LYS A 47 -17.80 8.31 0.96
CA LYS A 47 -18.31 7.57 -0.21
C LYS A 47 -17.43 6.36 -0.53
N ALA A 48 -16.12 6.51 -0.53
CA ALA A 48 -15.18 5.42 -0.77
C ALA A 48 -15.31 4.30 0.30
N ILE A 49 -15.40 4.68 1.58
CA ILE A 49 -15.62 3.74 2.68
C ILE A 49 -16.93 2.99 2.48
N THR A 50 -18.01 3.72 2.22
CA THR A 50 -19.34 3.13 2.00
C THR A 50 -19.31 2.17 0.83
N TRP A 51 -18.68 2.55 -0.29
CA TRP A 51 -18.59 1.72 -1.48
C TRP A 51 -17.86 0.39 -1.21
N LEU A 52 -16.71 0.42 -0.53
CA LEU A 52 -16.01 -0.82 -0.17
C LEU A 52 -16.75 -1.66 0.88
N LEU A 53 -17.57 -1.06 1.73
CA LEU A 53 -18.38 -1.81 2.69
C LEU A 53 -19.52 -2.58 2.00
N ILE A 54 -20.17 -1.98 1.00
CA ILE A 54 -21.32 -2.58 0.31
C ILE A 54 -20.93 -3.49 -0.87
N ASP A 55 -19.82 -3.20 -1.55
CA ASP A 55 -19.36 -3.97 -2.72
C ASP A 55 -18.28 -4.98 -2.30
N GLU A 56 -18.74 -6.15 -1.86
CA GLU A 56 -17.86 -7.23 -1.40
C GLU A 56 -16.94 -7.75 -2.52
N ALA A 57 -17.42 -7.78 -3.77
CA ALA A 57 -16.64 -8.25 -4.91
C ALA A 57 -15.47 -7.29 -5.20
N LEU A 58 -15.74 -5.97 -5.19
CA LEU A 58 -14.70 -4.95 -5.33
C LEU A 58 -13.72 -5.02 -4.16
N ARG A 59 -14.22 -5.09 -2.91
CA ARG A 59 -13.38 -5.20 -1.71
C ARG A 59 -12.45 -6.41 -1.78
N GLY A 60 -12.98 -7.57 -2.16
CA GLY A 60 -12.19 -8.80 -2.34
C GLY A 60 -11.14 -8.67 -3.44
N LYS A 61 -11.51 -8.08 -4.58
CA LYS A 61 -10.58 -7.82 -5.69
C LYS A 61 -9.43 -6.91 -5.26
N LEU A 62 -9.72 -5.78 -4.62
CA LEU A 62 -8.70 -4.85 -4.16
C LEU A 62 -7.84 -5.47 -3.06
N GLY A 63 -8.43 -6.21 -2.11
CA GLY A 63 -7.70 -6.88 -1.05
C GLY A 63 -6.71 -7.93 -1.56
N GLU A 64 -7.11 -8.72 -2.56
CA GLU A 64 -6.20 -9.71 -3.17
C GLU A 64 -5.08 -9.04 -3.98
N SER A 65 -5.38 -7.96 -4.70
CA SER A 65 -4.35 -7.17 -5.39
C SER A 65 -3.40 -6.49 -4.40
N ALA A 66 -3.91 -5.94 -3.29
CA ALA A 66 -3.13 -5.36 -2.21
C ALA A 66 -2.18 -6.38 -1.61
N TYR A 67 -2.68 -7.60 -1.34
CA TYR A 67 -1.87 -8.72 -0.86
C TYR A 67 -0.71 -9.02 -1.80
N ARG A 68 -0.97 -9.22 -3.10
CA ARG A 68 0.09 -9.47 -4.09
C ARG A 68 1.10 -8.34 -4.16
N TYR A 69 0.66 -7.09 -3.97
CA TYR A 69 1.54 -5.94 -3.93
C TYR A 69 2.44 -5.97 -2.68
N ALA A 70 1.87 -6.26 -1.51
CA ALA A 70 2.61 -6.37 -0.25
C ALA A 70 3.69 -7.47 -0.30
N GLN A 71 3.45 -8.59 -1.00
CA GLN A 71 4.43 -9.68 -1.17
C GLN A 71 5.70 -9.27 -1.94
N GLN A 72 5.72 -8.10 -2.58
CA GLN A 72 6.92 -7.58 -3.23
C GLN A 72 7.94 -7.02 -2.23
N PHE A 73 7.50 -6.70 -1.01
CA PHE A 73 8.32 -6.12 0.04
C PHE A 73 8.75 -7.21 1.04
N SER A 74 10.03 -7.20 1.41
CA SER A 74 10.61 -8.18 2.35
C SER A 74 11.77 -7.54 3.09
N TRP A 75 11.78 -7.70 4.41
CA TRP A 75 12.91 -7.27 5.24
C TRP A 75 14.18 -8.04 4.88
N ASP A 76 14.09 -9.34 4.60
CA ASP A 76 15.25 -10.16 4.21
C ASP A 76 15.90 -9.61 2.94
N LYS A 77 15.10 -9.29 1.91
CA LYS A 77 15.61 -8.70 0.65
C LYS A 77 16.23 -7.33 0.87
N VAL A 78 15.66 -6.52 1.77
CA VAL A 78 16.20 -5.20 2.13
C VAL A 78 17.57 -5.37 2.79
N VAL A 79 17.70 -6.28 3.76
CA VAL A 79 18.95 -6.55 4.46
C VAL A 79 20.03 -7.05 3.50
N GLU A 80 19.69 -8.02 2.64
CA GLU A 80 20.61 -8.55 1.63
C GLU A 80 21.12 -7.45 0.69
N SER A 81 20.20 -6.64 0.14
CA SER A 81 20.58 -5.54 -0.76
C SER A 81 21.42 -4.48 -0.05
N PHE A 82 21.11 -4.18 1.21
CA PHE A 82 21.83 -3.17 1.98
C PHE A 82 23.25 -3.60 2.31
N LEU A 83 23.43 -4.85 2.77
CA LEU A 83 24.75 -5.43 3.04
C LEU A 83 25.63 -5.42 1.79
N LYS A 84 25.08 -5.84 0.64
CA LYS A 84 25.78 -5.83 -0.65
C LYS A 84 26.29 -4.43 -1.02
N THR A 85 25.51 -3.39 -0.76
CA THR A 85 25.93 -2.00 -1.03
C THR A 85 27.05 -1.55 -0.10
N ILE A 86 26.98 -1.89 1.20
CA ILE A 86 28.04 -1.55 2.17
C ILE A 86 29.34 -2.25 1.79
N GLU A 87 29.30 -3.56 1.52
CA GLU A 87 30.48 -4.33 1.13
C GLU A 87 31.12 -3.75 -0.14
N GLY A 88 30.31 -3.40 -1.14
CA GLY A 88 30.80 -2.74 -2.36
C GLY A 88 31.53 -1.42 -2.09
N ALA A 89 31.00 -0.58 -1.20
CA ALA A 89 31.61 0.70 -0.85
C ALA A 89 32.88 0.59 0.02
N MET A 90 33.08 -0.55 0.70
CA MET A 90 34.30 -0.81 1.49
C MET A 90 35.46 -1.34 0.64
N HIS A 91 35.18 -1.78 -0.59
CA HIS A 91 36.17 -2.32 -1.53
C HIS A 91 36.58 -1.32 -2.62
N GLU A 92 36.11 -0.06 -2.55
CA GLU A 92 36.60 1.12 -3.28
C GLU A 92 37.63 1.90 -2.45
#